data_AF-A0A538LW44-F1
#
_entry.id   AF-A0A538LW44-F1
#
_cell.length_a   1.000
_cell.length_b   1.000
_cell.length_c   1.000
_cell.angle_alpha   90.00
_cell.angle_beta   90.00
_cell.angle_gamma   90.00
#
_symmetry.space_group_name_H-M   'P 1'
#
loop_
_entity.id
_entity.type
_entity.pdbx_description
1 polymer ?
#
loop_
_entity_poly.entity_id
_entity_poly.type
_entity_poly.pdbx_seq_one_letter_code
_entity_poly.pdbx_strand_id
1 'polypeptide(L)'
;GHSGAGFLAAAGSGRVRSVFSPPGSTSLEGLIQPATYSFKPGTDDLTIVGQMVAAFDSEANAIGLAQQAARLKITPYQAVIVASIIEREAKIPVDEGRVAQVIYNRLAKGMPLQLDSTVVYALGGHVTTLNKPDFSIASPYNTYRVPGLPPTPIATPSEAALAAAMNPTPGTWLYFVVVSPDGSEAFSTTFAEQQANIALAHQRGLG
;
A
#
# COMPACT_ATOMS: atom_id res chain seq x y z
N GLY A 1 -21.78 19.24 -13.92
CA GLY A 1 -21.27 18.10 -13.14
C GLY A 1 -19.77 18.02 -13.34
N HIS A 2 -19.04 17.53 -12.35
CA HIS A 2 -17.59 17.37 -12.44
C HIS A 2 -17.24 16.29 -13.46
N SER A 3 -16.16 16.49 -14.21
CA SER A 3 -15.60 15.46 -15.08
C SER A 3 -14.44 14.76 -14.37
N GLY A 4 -14.22 13.47 -14.65
CA GLY A 4 -13.03 12.78 -14.15
C GLY A 4 -11.74 13.48 -14.56
N ALA A 5 -11.69 14.08 -15.76
CA ALA A 5 -10.55 14.84 -16.22
C ALA A 5 -10.27 16.11 -15.39
N GLY A 6 -11.33 16.84 -14.99
CA GLY A 6 -11.20 18.02 -14.14
C GLY A 6 -10.65 17.68 -12.75
N PHE A 7 -11.20 16.61 -12.15
CA PHE A 7 -10.70 16.07 -10.88
C PHE A 7 -9.23 15.67 -10.97
N LEU A 8 -8.85 14.88 -11.99
CA LEU A 8 -7.46 14.44 -12.16
C LEU A 8 -6.50 15.61 -12.42
N ALA A 9 -6.92 16.62 -13.18
CA ALA A 9 -6.15 17.84 -13.38
C ALA A 9 -5.94 18.60 -12.07
N ALA A 10 -6.97 18.72 -11.23
CA ALA A 10 -6.86 19.35 -9.92
C ALA A 10 -5.92 18.55 -8.99
N ALA A 11 -6.08 17.23 -8.93
CA ALA A 11 -5.27 16.34 -8.10
C ALA A 11 -3.79 16.34 -8.52
N GLY A 12 -3.50 16.36 -9.83
CA GLY A 12 -2.13 16.40 -10.36
C GLY A 12 -1.50 17.79 -10.39
N SER A 13 -2.25 18.86 -10.08
CA SER A 13 -1.77 20.25 -10.23
C SER A 13 -0.69 20.66 -9.21
N GLY A 14 -0.53 19.92 -8.12
CA GLY A 14 0.33 20.30 -6.98
C GLY A 14 -0.19 21.47 -6.15
N ARG A 15 -1.39 22.00 -6.46
CA ARG A 15 -2.03 23.09 -5.70
C ARG A 15 -2.66 22.62 -4.39
N VAL A 16 -3.09 21.37 -4.34
CA VAL A 16 -3.50 20.68 -3.10
C VAL A 16 -2.36 19.78 -2.67
N ARG A 17 -2.03 19.79 -1.38
CA ARG A 17 -0.97 18.97 -0.80
C ARG A 17 -1.40 18.48 0.58
N SER A 18 -1.06 17.23 0.88
CA SER A 18 -1.18 16.70 2.23
C SER A 18 -0.01 17.19 3.08
N VAL A 19 -0.21 17.33 4.39
CA VAL A 19 0.88 17.58 5.35
C VAL A 19 1.89 16.43 5.42
N PHE A 20 1.53 15.25 4.91
CA PHE A 20 2.39 14.06 4.85
C PHE A 20 3.07 13.86 3.49
N SER A 21 2.79 14.72 2.50
CA SER A 21 3.48 14.65 1.20
C SER A 21 4.98 14.93 1.36
N PRO A 22 5.87 14.16 0.71
CA PRO A 22 7.29 14.44 0.76
C PRO A 22 7.64 15.73 -0.01
N PRO A 23 8.74 16.41 0.35
CA PRO A 23 9.22 17.58 -0.39
C PRO A 23 9.40 17.27 -1.89
N GLY A 24 8.96 18.19 -2.75
CA GLY A 24 9.06 18.05 -4.21
C GLY A 24 8.03 17.12 -4.86
N SER A 25 7.23 16.37 -4.10
CA SER A 25 6.14 15.56 -4.67
C SER A 25 4.85 16.36 -4.83
N THR A 26 4.21 16.17 -5.99
CA THR A 26 2.85 16.63 -6.30
C THR A 26 1.85 15.48 -6.29
N SER A 27 2.29 14.24 -6.02
CA SER A 27 1.41 13.07 -6.00
C SER A 27 0.53 13.07 -4.76
N LEU A 28 -0.76 12.81 -4.97
CA LEU A 28 -1.75 12.55 -3.93
C LEU A 28 -2.06 11.06 -3.77
N GLU A 29 -1.29 10.18 -4.41
CA GLU A 29 -1.42 8.73 -4.26
C GLU A 29 -1.32 8.34 -2.79
N GLY A 30 -2.32 7.62 -2.30
CA GLY A 30 -2.45 7.20 -0.90
C GLY A 30 -2.77 8.31 0.10
N LEU A 31 -3.00 9.55 -0.34
CA LEU A 31 -3.22 10.73 0.52
C LEU A 31 -4.63 11.34 0.37
N ILE A 32 -5.56 10.59 -0.24
CA ILE A 32 -6.96 10.97 -0.44
C ILE A 32 -7.83 9.97 0.31
N GLN A 33 -8.66 10.42 1.23
CA GLN A 33 -9.43 9.52 2.08
C GLN A 33 -10.59 8.85 1.31
N PRO A 34 -10.76 7.51 1.39
CA PRO A 34 -11.81 6.79 0.67
C PRO A 34 -13.11 6.87 1.47
N ALA A 35 -13.85 7.96 1.29
CA ALA A 35 -15.13 8.20 1.97
C ALA A 35 -16.22 8.67 1.01
N THR A 36 -17.44 8.74 1.51
CA THR A 36 -18.56 9.37 0.80
C THR A 36 -18.54 10.88 1.08
N TYR A 37 -18.47 11.69 0.03
CA TYR A 37 -18.44 13.14 0.12
C TYR A 37 -19.69 13.75 -0.53
N SER A 38 -20.20 14.82 0.10
CA SER A 38 -21.36 15.57 -0.39
C SER A 38 -20.95 17.01 -0.69
N PHE A 39 -21.14 17.43 -1.93
CA PHE A 39 -20.77 18.77 -2.40
C PHE A 39 -21.98 19.54 -2.91
N LYS A 40 -21.96 20.86 -2.73
CA LYS A 40 -22.96 21.74 -3.36
C LYS A 40 -22.74 21.76 -4.88
N PRO A 41 -23.80 21.87 -5.69
CA PRO A 41 -23.65 22.08 -7.12
C PRO A 41 -22.74 23.29 -7.42
N GLY A 42 -21.73 23.09 -8.27
CA GLY A 42 -20.78 24.13 -8.67
C GLY A 42 -19.55 24.31 -7.77
N THR A 43 -19.37 23.48 -6.73
CA THR A 43 -18.10 23.41 -5.97
C THR A 43 -16.96 23.09 -6.94
N ASP A 44 -15.84 23.79 -6.96
CA ASP A 44 -14.77 23.52 -7.93
C ASP A 44 -13.93 22.26 -7.60
N ASP A 45 -13.24 21.71 -8.60
CA ASP A 45 -12.44 20.47 -8.46
C ASP A 45 -11.32 20.58 -7.41
N LEU A 46 -10.71 21.77 -7.23
CA LEU A 46 -9.65 21.94 -6.23
C LEU A 46 -10.21 21.95 -4.82
N THR A 47 -11.37 22.55 -4.62
CA THR A 47 -12.09 22.47 -3.35
C THR A 47 -12.47 21.03 -3.02
N ILE A 48 -12.93 20.26 -4.01
CA ILE A 48 -13.24 18.83 -3.85
C ILE A 48 -12.00 18.06 -3.41
N VAL A 49 -10.91 18.12 -4.18
CA VAL A 49 -9.65 17.41 -3.86
C VAL A 49 -9.11 17.86 -2.50
N GLY A 50 -9.15 19.17 -2.21
CA GLY A 50 -8.73 19.75 -0.93
C GLY A 50 -9.45 19.17 0.27
N GLN A 51 -10.77 18.97 0.17
CA GLN A 51 -11.55 18.36 1.25
C GLN A 51 -11.20 16.88 1.47
N MET A 52 -10.96 16.13 0.40
CA MET A 52 -10.60 14.70 0.52
C MET A 52 -9.20 14.50 1.11
N VAL A 53 -8.25 15.37 0.75
CA VAL A 53 -6.90 15.38 1.34
C VAL A 53 -6.94 15.83 2.80
N ALA A 54 -7.71 16.88 3.12
CA ALA A 54 -7.88 17.32 4.50
C ALA A 54 -8.53 16.23 5.38
N ALA A 55 -9.46 15.45 4.84
CA ALA A 55 -10.04 14.31 5.54
C ALA A 55 -8.99 13.23 5.86
N PHE A 56 -8.13 12.89 4.88
CA PHE A 56 -7.01 11.97 5.10
C PHE A 56 -6.06 12.51 6.18
N ASP A 57 -5.66 13.78 6.05
CA ASP A 57 -4.75 14.42 7.00
C ASP A 57 -5.32 14.41 8.42
N SER A 58 -6.62 14.63 8.57
CA SER A 58 -7.30 14.57 9.86
C SER A 58 -7.25 13.17 10.48
N GLU A 59 -7.54 12.13 9.70
CA GLU A 59 -7.53 10.73 10.17
C GLU A 59 -6.12 10.26 10.52
N ALA A 60 -5.16 10.51 9.63
CA ALA A 60 -3.76 10.19 9.85
C ALA A 60 -3.19 10.91 11.09
N ASN A 61 -3.61 12.15 11.36
CA ASN A 61 -3.25 12.84 12.60
C ASN A 61 -3.92 12.22 13.83
N ALA A 62 -5.19 11.84 13.75
CA ALA A 62 -5.93 11.23 14.86
C ALA A 62 -5.30 9.91 15.33
N ILE A 63 -4.79 9.10 14.41
CA ILE A 63 -4.06 7.86 14.73
C ILE A 63 -2.58 8.08 15.08
N GLY A 64 -2.12 9.34 15.05
CA GLY A 64 -0.75 9.71 15.43
C GLY A 64 0.31 9.29 14.42
N LEU A 65 0.00 9.27 13.11
CA LEU A 65 0.87 8.76 12.04
C LEU A 65 2.32 9.22 12.15
N ALA A 66 2.54 10.53 12.36
CA ALA A 66 3.89 11.06 12.45
C ALA A 66 4.68 10.55 13.66
N GLN A 67 4.03 10.45 14.83
CA GLN A 67 4.67 10.02 16.07
C GLN A 67 4.97 8.52 16.03
N GLN A 68 4.08 7.74 15.42
CA GLN A 68 4.23 6.30 15.25
C GLN A 68 5.34 5.97 14.25
N ALA A 69 5.33 6.61 13.08
CA ALA A 69 6.37 6.45 12.07
C ALA A 69 7.77 6.76 12.62
N ALA A 70 7.89 7.82 13.44
CA ALA A 70 9.15 8.17 14.11
C ALA A 70 9.69 7.05 15.02
N ARG A 71 8.82 6.28 15.70
CA ARG A 71 9.25 5.13 16.53
C ARG A 71 9.83 4.00 15.71
N LEU A 72 9.32 3.81 14.49
CA LEU A 72 9.84 2.85 13.52
C LEU A 72 11.04 3.39 12.73
N LYS A 73 11.48 4.64 12.98
CA LYS A 73 12.55 5.33 12.26
C LYS A 73 12.29 5.45 10.76
N ILE A 74 11.03 5.61 10.38
CA ILE A 74 10.58 5.87 9.00
C ILE A 74 9.85 7.20 8.93
N THR A 75 9.69 7.74 7.73
CA THR A 75 8.87 8.95 7.53
C THR A 75 7.37 8.59 7.56
N PRO A 76 6.48 9.56 7.85
CA PRO A 76 5.04 9.33 7.77
C PRO A 76 4.63 8.84 6.38
N TYR A 77 5.21 9.42 5.32
CA TYR A 77 4.93 9.01 3.95
C TYR A 77 5.35 7.55 3.67
N GLN A 78 6.50 7.10 4.19
CA GLN A 78 6.90 5.70 4.09
C GLN A 78 5.90 4.77 4.78
N ALA A 79 5.34 5.16 5.93
CA ALA A 79 4.28 4.40 6.58
C ALA A 79 3.01 4.32 5.71
N VAL A 80 2.63 5.40 5.01
CA VAL A 80 1.51 5.38 4.04
C VAL A 80 1.80 4.45 2.87
N ILE A 81 3.05 4.41 2.36
CA ILE A 81 3.44 3.47 1.30
C ILE A 81 3.27 2.03 1.78
N VAL A 82 3.77 1.70 2.97
CA VAL A 82 3.62 0.36 3.57
C VAL A 82 2.15 0.01 3.76
N ALA A 83 1.34 0.94 4.30
CA ALA A 83 -0.11 0.74 4.47
C ALA A 83 -0.81 0.44 3.14
N SER A 84 -0.45 1.15 2.07
CA SER A 84 -1.05 0.92 0.74
C SER A 84 -0.70 -0.45 0.14
N ILE A 85 0.46 -1.00 0.52
CA ILE A 85 0.86 -2.36 0.14
C ILE A 85 0.05 -3.37 0.96
N ILE A 86 -0.06 -3.17 2.28
CA ILE A 86 -0.86 -4.02 3.17
C ILE A 86 -2.30 -4.13 2.66
N GLU A 87 -2.91 -3.00 2.28
CA GLU A 87 -4.27 -2.91 1.72
C GLU A 87 -4.47 -3.81 0.48
N ARG A 88 -3.40 -4.08 -0.28
CA ARG A 88 -3.45 -4.94 -1.48
C ARG A 88 -3.08 -6.40 -1.20
N GLU A 89 -2.18 -6.61 -0.24
CA GLU A 89 -1.65 -7.94 0.07
C GLU A 89 -2.58 -8.70 1.02
N ALA A 90 -2.86 -8.14 2.19
CA ALA A 90 -3.62 -8.81 3.24
C ALA A 90 -5.06 -9.10 2.77
N LYS A 91 -5.46 -10.37 2.84
CA LYS A 91 -6.83 -10.79 2.46
C LYS A 91 -7.82 -10.73 3.62
N ILE A 92 -7.30 -10.77 4.84
CA ILE A 92 -8.09 -10.72 6.07
C ILE A 92 -7.44 -9.79 7.11
N PRO A 93 -8.23 -9.10 7.96
CA PRO A 93 -7.69 -8.11 8.89
C PRO A 93 -6.63 -8.65 9.87
N VAL A 94 -6.74 -9.92 10.27
CA VAL A 94 -5.81 -10.56 11.22
C VAL A 94 -4.41 -10.81 10.64
N ASP A 95 -4.24 -10.69 9.32
CA ASP A 95 -2.96 -10.87 8.63
C ASP A 95 -2.22 -9.54 8.40
N GLU A 96 -2.91 -8.39 8.43
CA GLU A 96 -2.35 -7.07 8.11
C GLU A 96 -1.07 -6.74 8.89
N GLY A 97 -1.08 -6.92 10.22
CA GLY A 97 0.08 -6.67 11.07
C GLY A 97 1.26 -7.61 10.78
N ARG A 98 1.00 -8.84 10.33
CA ARG A 98 2.04 -9.81 9.95
C ARG A 98 2.63 -9.49 8.57
N VAL A 99 1.80 -9.05 7.62
CA VAL A 99 2.26 -8.53 6.31
C VAL A 99 3.16 -7.31 6.53
N ALA A 100 2.75 -6.37 7.38
CA ALA A 100 3.57 -5.21 7.77
C ALA A 100 4.95 -5.65 8.29
N GLN A 101 4.98 -6.64 9.19
CA GLN A 101 6.22 -7.17 9.74
C GLN A 101 7.13 -7.81 8.67
N VAL A 102 6.57 -8.55 7.71
CA VAL A 102 7.33 -9.10 6.58
C VAL A 102 7.98 -7.97 5.78
N ILE A 103 7.23 -6.92 5.42
CA ILE A 103 7.74 -5.77 4.66
C ILE A 103 8.93 -5.14 5.40
N TYR A 104 8.78 -4.82 6.69
CA TYR A 104 9.88 -4.22 7.46
C TYR A 104 11.08 -5.16 7.63
N ASN A 105 10.85 -6.45 7.84
CA ASN A 105 11.94 -7.43 7.94
C ASN A 105 12.73 -7.54 6.62
N ARG A 106 12.04 -7.51 5.47
CA ARG A 106 12.68 -7.50 4.15
C ARG A 106 13.52 -6.24 3.94
N LEU A 107 12.93 -5.07 4.21
CA LEU A 107 13.63 -3.78 4.10
C LEU A 107 14.88 -3.73 4.98
N ALA A 108 14.77 -4.17 6.24
CA ALA A 108 15.90 -4.20 7.17
C ALA A 108 17.03 -5.13 6.72
N LYS A 109 16.71 -6.17 5.93
CA LYS A 109 17.69 -7.11 5.35
C LYS A 109 18.20 -6.69 3.96
N GLY A 110 17.72 -5.57 3.40
CA GLY A 110 18.02 -5.18 2.02
C GLY A 110 17.48 -6.15 0.98
N MET A 111 16.47 -6.96 1.35
CA MET A 111 15.84 -7.92 0.45
C MET A 111 14.74 -7.24 -0.37
N PRO A 112 14.64 -7.50 -1.69
CA PRO A 112 13.54 -6.99 -2.50
C PRO A 112 12.17 -7.44 -1.96
N LEU A 113 11.15 -6.58 -2.07
CA LEU A 113 9.83 -6.90 -1.50
C LEU A 113 9.13 -8.01 -2.29
N GLN A 114 9.28 -8.03 -3.62
CA GLN A 114 8.73 -9.07 -4.51
C GLN A 114 7.22 -9.27 -4.29
N LEU A 115 6.46 -8.19 -4.42
CA LEU A 115 5.03 -8.16 -4.19
C LEU A 115 4.28 -7.97 -5.49
N ASP A 116 3.42 -8.92 -5.84
CA ASP A 116 2.61 -8.92 -7.07
C ASP A 116 1.79 -7.63 -7.20
N SER A 117 1.22 -7.12 -6.10
CA SER A 117 0.43 -5.88 -6.09
C SER A 117 1.17 -4.68 -6.67
N THR A 118 2.49 -4.61 -6.47
CA THR A 118 3.33 -3.53 -6.96
C THR A 118 3.58 -3.64 -8.47
N VAL A 119 3.60 -4.85 -9.01
CA VAL A 119 3.67 -5.12 -10.46
C VAL A 119 2.32 -4.84 -11.11
N VAL A 120 1.21 -5.23 -10.48
CA VAL A 120 -0.15 -4.89 -10.95
C VAL A 120 -0.32 -3.37 -11.04
N TYR A 121 0.13 -2.63 -10.02
CA TYR A 121 0.12 -1.17 -10.06
C TYR A 121 1.00 -0.62 -11.20
N ALA A 122 2.20 -1.16 -11.39
CA ALA A 122 3.09 -0.78 -12.49
C ALA A 122 2.47 -0.99 -13.89
N LEU A 123 1.53 -1.92 -14.02
CA LEU A 123 0.78 -2.21 -15.25
C LEU A 123 -0.52 -1.39 -15.40
N GLY A 124 -0.75 -0.43 -14.50
CA GLY A 124 -1.94 0.43 -14.51
C GLY A 124 -3.13 -0.10 -13.69
N GLY A 125 -2.94 -1.15 -12.88
CA GLY A 125 -3.92 -1.56 -11.87
C GLY A 125 -5.10 -2.40 -12.35
N HIS A 126 -5.20 -2.72 -13.64
CA HIS A 126 -6.34 -3.44 -14.23
C HIS A 126 -6.10 -4.93 -14.48
N VAL A 127 -4.89 -5.42 -14.22
CA VAL A 127 -4.50 -6.81 -14.49
C VAL A 127 -4.98 -7.70 -13.36
N THR A 128 -5.78 -8.72 -13.68
CA THR A 128 -6.30 -9.70 -12.71
C THR A 128 -5.40 -10.92 -12.52
N THR A 129 -4.50 -11.19 -13.48
CA THR A 129 -3.58 -12.32 -13.44
C THR A 129 -2.26 -11.91 -14.06
N LEU A 130 -1.17 -12.07 -13.31
CA LEU A 130 0.18 -11.80 -13.79
C LEU A 130 0.75 -13.02 -14.51
N ASN A 131 1.44 -12.77 -15.60
CA ASN A 131 2.20 -13.76 -16.36
C ASN A 131 3.69 -13.56 -16.16
N LYS A 132 4.50 -14.58 -16.49
CA LYS A 132 5.96 -14.51 -16.36
C LYS A 132 6.61 -13.25 -16.97
N PRO A 133 6.20 -12.74 -18.15
CA PRO A 133 6.79 -11.52 -18.71
C PRO A 133 6.53 -10.26 -17.88
N ASP A 134 5.41 -10.20 -17.15
CA ASP A 134 4.99 -9.01 -16.40
C ASP A 134 5.98 -8.66 -15.30
N PHE A 135 6.58 -9.68 -14.65
CA PHE A 135 7.62 -9.51 -13.64
C PHE A 135 8.91 -8.85 -14.17
N SER A 136 9.07 -8.78 -15.49
CA SER A 136 10.21 -8.13 -16.14
C SER A 136 9.97 -6.66 -16.50
N ILE A 137 8.77 -6.11 -16.24
CA ILE A 137 8.46 -4.71 -16.58
C ILE A 137 9.47 -3.74 -15.97
N ALA A 138 9.93 -2.79 -16.78
CA ALA A 138 10.83 -1.72 -16.34
C ALA A 138 10.01 -0.58 -15.71
N SER A 139 9.82 -0.65 -14.39
CA SER A 139 9.08 0.36 -13.63
C SER A 139 9.69 0.52 -12.24
N PRO A 140 9.74 1.75 -11.68
CA PRO A 140 10.20 1.96 -10.30
C PRO A 140 9.28 1.30 -9.26
N TYR A 141 8.07 0.92 -9.64
CA TYR A 141 7.13 0.17 -8.78
C TYR A 141 7.37 -1.33 -8.79
N ASN A 142 8.18 -1.87 -9.71
CA ASN A 142 8.44 -3.31 -9.77
C ASN A 142 9.41 -3.72 -8.65
N THR A 143 8.86 -4.14 -7.51
CA THR A 143 9.64 -4.54 -6.33
C THR A 143 10.36 -5.89 -6.45
N TYR A 144 10.24 -6.57 -7.60
CA TYR A 144 11.14 -7.67 -7.96
C TYR A 144 12.48 -7.18 -8.50
N ARG A 145 12.49 -5.99 -9.12
CA ARG A 145 13.65 -5.43 -9.81
C ARG A 145 14.29 -4.27 -9.07
N VAL A 146 13.48 -3.48 -8.35
CA VAL A 146 13.92 -2.30 -7.60
C VAL A 146 13.78 -2.60 -6.11
N PRO A 147 14.89 -2.77 -5.37
CA PRO A 147 14.85 -2.97 -3.93
C PRO A 147 14.33 -1.72 -3.20
N GLY A 148 13.72 -1.94 -2.03
CA GLY A 148 13.14 -0.87 -1.21
C GLY A 148 11.64 -0.68 -1.43
N LEU A 149 11.12 0.45 -0.94
CA LEU A 149 9.73 0.85 -1.15
C LEU A 149 9.54 1.43 -2.55
N PRO A 150 8.34 1.27 -3.17
CA PRO A 150 7.98 1.99 -4.39
C PRO A 150 7.98 3.51 -4.15
N PRO A 151 8.02 4.34 -5.21
CA PRO A 151 8.16 5.79 -5.06
C PRO A 151 6.92 6.49 -4.48
N THR A 152 5.73 5.88 -4.60
CA THR A 152 4.48 6.36 -3.99
C THR A 152 3.67 5.17 -3.45
N PRO A 153 2.62 5.42 -2.66
CA PRO A 153 1.58 4.44 -2.40
C PRO A 153 0.99 3.86 -3.69
N ILE A 154 0.49 2.62 -3.63
CA ILE A 154 -0.13 1.90 -4.76
C ILE A 154 -1.65 1.73 -4.60
N ALA A 155 -2.19 2.28 -3.54
CA ALA A 155 -3.59 2.26 -3.16
C ALA A 155 -3.86 3.38 -2.16
N THR A 156 -5.13 3.72 -1.97
CA THR A 156 -5.56 4.45 -0.78
C THR A 156 -5.67 3.47 0.39
N PRO A 157 -4.85 3.60 1.45
CA PRO A 157 -4.93 2.71 2.60
C PRO A 157 -6.14 3.05 3.48
N SER A 158 -6.71 2.02 4.09
CA SER A 158 -7.69 2.15 5.17
C SER A 158 -7.01 2.53 6.50
N GLU A 159 -7.83 2.96 7.47
CA GLU A 159 -7.38 3.18 8.86
C GLU A 159 -6.71 1.94 9.45
N ALA A 160 -7.26 0.75 9.17
CA ALA A 160 -6.73 -0.53 9.64
C ALA A 160 -5.33 -0.80 9.07
N ALA A 161 -5.15 -0.64 7.75
CA ALA A 161 -3.85 -0.80 7.11
C ALA A 161 -2.82 0.22 7.60
N LEU A 162 -3.24 1.48 7.85
CA LEU A 162 -2.37 2.50 8.48
C LEU A 162 -1.96 2.06 9.89
N ALA A 163 -2.91 1.59 10.70
CA ALA A 163 -2.64 1.11 12.06
C ALA A 163 -1.67 -0.10 12.04
N ALA A 164 -1.86 -1.05 11.14
CA ALA A 164 -0.99 -2.21 10.97
C ALA A 164 0.43 -1.82 10.52
N ALA A 165 0.56 -0.85 9.60
CA ALA A 165 1.85 -0.33 9.17
C ALA A 165 2.63 0.34 10.32
N MET A 166 1.93 0.94 11.29
CA MET A 166 2.52 1.61 12.45
C MET A 166 2.79 0.68 13.64
N ASN A 167 2.01 -0.39 13.75
CA ASN A 167 2.10 -1.36 14.83
C ASN A 167 2.14 -2.79 14.25
N PRO A 168 3.23 -3.16 13.56
CA PRO A 168 3.37 -4.49 12.98
C PRO A 168 3.36 -5.57 14.07
N THR A 169 2.77 -6.72 13.77
CA THR A 169 2.76 -7.88 14.65
C THR A 169 4.18 -8.41 14.78
N PRO A 170 4.79 -8.45 16.00
CA PRO A 170 6.16 -8.88 16.16
C PRO A 170 6.38 -10.31 15.63
N GLY A 171 7.44 -10.49 14.84
CA GLY A 171 7.80 -11.79 14.29
C GLY A 171 8.96 -11.73 13.31
N THR A 172 9.50 -12.90 12.97
CA THR A 172 10.71 -13.04 12.14
C THR A 172 10.41 -13.35 10.67
N TRP A 173 9.13 -13.37 10.29
CA TRP A 173 8.71 -13.82 8.97
C TRP A 173 9.29 -12.96 7.85
N LEU A 174 9.61 -13.62 6.74
CA LEU A 174 10.14 -13.05 5.52
C LEU A 174 9.27 -13.36 4.31
N TYR A 175 8.34 -14.30 4.43
CA TYR A 175 7.47 -14.72 3.35
C TYR A 175 6.06 -14.96 3.89
N PHE A 176 5.09 -14.84 3.00
CA PHE A 176 3.72 -15.23 3.23
C PHE A 176 3.12 -15.78 1.93
N VAL A 177 2.08 -16.59 2.05
CA VAL A 177 1.29 -17.08 0.91
C VAL A 177 -0.10 -17.47 1.42
N VAL A 178 -1.13 -17.21 0.62
CA VAL A 178 -2.50 -17.65 0.91
C VAL A 178 -2.55 -19.17 0.91
N VAL A 179 -3.04 -19.76 2.00
CA VAL A 179 -3.15 -21.22 2.16
C VAL A 179 -4.58 -21.70 2.39
N SER A 180 -5.55 -20.79 2.51
CA SER A 180 -6.95 -21.13 2.73
C SER A 180 -7.88 -20.35 1.80
N PRO A 181 -9.02 -20.92 1.36
CA PRO A 181 -10.01 -20.23 0.52
C PRO A 181 -10.65 -19.00 1.17
N ASP A 182 -10.61 -18.91 2.49
CA ASP A 182 -11.06 -17.72 3.24
C ASP A 182 -10.07 -16.54 3.19
N GLY A 183 -8.93 -16.72 2.52
CA GLY A 183 -7.88 -15.72 2.39
C GLY A 183 -6.76 -15.84 3.41
N SER A 184 -6.84 -16.75 4.38
CA SER A 184 -5.81 -16.86 5.42
C SER A 184 -4.42 -17.17 4.85
N GLU A 185 -3.42 -16.46 5.35
CA GLU A 185 -2.03 -16.59 4.91
C GLU A 185 -1.17 -17.40 5.90
N ALA A 186 -0.28 -18.23 5.35
CA ALA A 186 0.79 -18.86 6.12
C ALA A 186 2.05 -18.00 6.02
N PHE A 187 2.63 -17.68 7.18
CA PHE A 187 3.83 -16.86 7.29
C PHE A 187 5.04 -17.73 7.61
N SER A 188 6.17 -17.49 6.96
CA SER A 188 7.39 -18.29 7.14
C SER A 188 8.64 -17.43 7.26
N THR A 189 9.63 -17.93 8.01
CA THR A 189 10.92 -17.25 8.22
C THR A 189 11.97 -17.74 7.23
N THR A 190 11.90 -19.01 6.84
CA THR A 190 12.85 -19.60 5.90
C THR A 190 12.22 -19.83 4.53
N PHE A 191 13.06 -19.85 3.49
CA PHE A 191 12.59 -20.18 2.16
C PHE A 191 12.09 -21.63 2.05
N ALA A 192 12.68 -22.56 2.81
CA ALA A 192 12.22 -23.95 2.83
C ALA A 192 10.79 -24.09 3.38
N GLU A 193 10.47 -23.39 4.47
CA GLU A 193 9.10 -23.29 4.99
C GLU A 193 8.15 -22.65 3.96
N GLN A 194 8.60 -21.59 3.27
CA GLN A 194 7.80 -20.96 2.24
C GLN A 194 7.47 -21.93 1.09
N GLN A 195 8.45 -22.71 0.63
CA GLN A 195 8.23 -23.70 -0.42
C GLN A 195 7.23 -24.79 0.02
N ALA A 196 7.25 -25.19 1.29
CA ALA A 196 6.25 -26.10 1.85
C ALA A 196 4.84 -25.48 1.87
N ASN A 197 4.73 -24.20 2.26
CA ASN A 197 3.45 -23.48 2.25
C ASN A 197 2.89 -23.29 0.83
N ILE A 198 3.74 -22.99 -0.16
CA ILE A 198 3.35 -22.91 -1.57
C ILE A 198 2.85 -24.27 -2.08
N ALA A 199 3.56 -25.36 -1.75
CA ALA A 199 3.11 -26.70 -2.12
C ALA A 199 1.74 -27.03 -1.50
N LEU A 200 1.52 -26.63 -0.24
CA LEU A 200 0.22 -26.78 0.43
C LEU A 200 -0.88 -25.95 -0.24
N ALA A 201 -0.59 -24.70 -0.61
CA ALA A 201 -1.53 -23.83 -1.33
C ALA A 201 -1.96 -24.48 -2.66
N HIS A 202 -1.01 -24.97 -3.46
CA HIS A 202 -1.31 -25.65 -4.73
C HIS A 202 -2.14 -26.92 -4.53
N GLN A 203 -1.85 -27.72 -3.49
CA GLN A 203 -2.66 -28.91 -3.14
C GLN A 203 -4.12 -28.54 -2.79
N ARG A 204 -4.34 -27.32 -2.29
CA ARG A 204 -5.66 -26.78 -1.96
C ARG A 204 -6.31 -26.02 -3.12
N GLY A 205 -5.67 -25.99 -4.30
CA GLY A 205 -6.18 -25.25 -5.47
C GLY A 205 -6.03 -23.74 -5.34
N LEU A 206 -5.10 -23.28 -4.50
CA LEU A 206 -4.78 -21.87 -4.30
C LEU A 206 -3.42 -21.61 -4.94
N GLY A 207 -3.38 -20.77 -5.98
CA GLY A 207 -2.16 -20.48 -6.76
C GLY A 207 -2.39 -20.52 -8.25
#